data_AF-A0AB73APQ9-F1
#
_entry.id   AF-A0AB73APQ9-F1
#
_cell.length_a   1.000
_cell.length_b   1.000
_cell.length_c   1.000
_cell.angle_alpha   90.00
_cell.angle_beta   90.00
_cell.angle_gamma   90.00
#
_symmetry.space_group_name_H-M   'P 1'
#
loop_
_entity.id
_entity.type
_entity.pdbx_description
1 polymer ?
#
loop_
_entity_poly.entity_id
_entity_poly.type
_entity_poly.pdbx_seq_one_letter_code
_entity_poly.pdbx_strand_id
1 'polypeptide(L)' 'MKIDDAIIDKVLNNGASVEEAGLVAEWFATEEGSEYLSGRLESESARLIEERAREWLDHPVPEERMRERFIGQIKPEKK' A
#
# COMPACT_ATOMS: atom_id res chain seq x y z
N MET A 1 -14.43 11.03 -17.17
CA MET A 1 -15.34 11.07 -16.00
C MET A 1 -14.54 11.70 -14.88
N LYS A 2 -15.06 12.72 -14.19
CA LYS A 2 -14.30 13.39 -13.12
C LYS A 2 -14.88 12.99 -11.77
N ILE A 3 -14.08 12.29 -10.97
CA ILE A 3 -14.40 11.93 -9.58
C ILE A 3 -13.90 13.05 -8.66
N ASP A 4 -14.58 13.28 -7.54
CA ASP A 4 -14.14 14.21 -6.50
C ASP A 4 -12.98 13.62 -5.70
N ASP A 5 -11.90 14.38 -5.52
CA ASP A 5 -10.74 14.00 -4.73
C ASP A 5 -11.12 13.59 -3.29
N ALA A 6 -12.14 14.22 -2.70
CA ALA A 6 -12.62 13.86 -1.36
C ALA A 6 -13.22 12.43 -1.32
N ILE A 7 -13.86 11.98 -2.39
CA ILE A 7 -14.39 10.61 -2.49
C ILE A 7 -13.24 9.63 -2.72
N ILE A 8 -12.24 9.99 -3.53
CA ILE A 8 -11.04 9.18 -3.72
C ILE A 8 -10.33 8.97 -2.38
N ASP A 9 -10.11 10.04 -1.62
CA ASP A 9 -9.50 9.98 -0.29
C ASP A 9 -10.32 9.09 0.65
N LYS A 10 -11.64 9.22 0.62
CA LYS A 10 -12.55 8.40 1.44
C LYS A 10 -12.44 6.91 1.08
N VAL A 11 -12.34 6.57 -0.21
CA VAL A 11 -12.15 5.20 -0.68
C VAL A 11 -10.80 4.63 -0.25
N LEU A 12 -9.71 5.38 -0.47
CA LEU A 12 -8.36 4.95 -0.12
C LEU A 12 -8.16 4.80 1.41
N ASN A 13 -8.92 5.54 2.21
CA ASN A 13 -8.94 5.42 3.67
C ASN A 13 -10.00 4.43 4.21
N ASN A 14 -10.60 3.60 3.33
CA ASN A 14 -11.61 2.60 3.69
C ASN A 14 -12.85 3.19 4.44
N GLY A 15 -13.20 4.45 4.16
CA GLY A 15 -14.34 5.14 4.76
C GLY A 15 -15.54 5.31 3.83
N ALA A 16 -15.43 4.90 2.56
CA ALA A 16 -16.45 5.11 1.53
C ALA A 16 -17.56 4.05 1.56
N SER A 17 -18.72 4.38 0.98
CA SER A 17 -19.75 3.37 0.71
C SER A 17 -19.31 2.44 -0.42
N VAL A 18 -20.01 1.31 -0.56
CA VAL A 18 -19.74 0.33 -1.64
C VAL A 18 -19.95 0.96 -3.02
N GLU A 19 -20.98 1.81 -3.16
CA GLU A 19 -21.29 2.52 -4.39
C GLU A 19 -20.20 3.53 -4.75
N GLU A 20 -19.76 4.34 -3.78
CA GLU A 20 -18.63 5.27 -3.95
C GLU A 20 -17.36 4.52 -4.36
N ALA A 21 -17.04 3.43 -3.66
CA ALA A 21 -15.88 2.60 -3.98
C ALA A 21 -15.96 1.98 -5.39
N GLY A 22 -17.14 1.55 -5.82
CA GLY A 22 -17.38 1.04 -7.17
C GLY A 22 -17.09 2.08 -8.25
N LEU A 23 -17.59 3.31 -8.08
CA LEU A 23 -17.36 4.40 -9.02
C LEU A 23 -15.88 4.79 -9.12
N VAL A 24 -15.18 4.86 -7.98
CA VAL A 24 -13.74 5.15 -7.95
C VAL A 24 -12.94 4.00 -8.56
N ALA A 25 -13.31 2.74 -8.32
CA ALA A 25 -12.66 1.58 -8.90
C ALA A 25 -12.80 1.54 -10.43
N GLU A 26 -13.99 1.82 -10.97
CA GLU A 26 -14.21 1.95 -12.42
C GLU A 26 -13.37 3.09 -13.01
N TRP A 27 -13.24 4.21 -12.30
CA TRP A 27 -12.39 5.31 -12.73
C TRP A 27 -10.89 4.95 -12.71
N PHE A 28 -10.41 4.29 -11.65
CA PHE A 28 -9.02 3.82 -11.57
C PHE A 28 -8.65 2.83 -12.68
N ALA A 29 -9.62 2.12 -13.27
CA ALA A 29 -9.39 1.25 -14.43
C ALA A 29 -9.17 2.02 -15.75
N THR A 30 -9.39 3.33 -15.77
CA THR A 30 -9.05 4.19 -16.92
C THR A 30 -7.59 4.62 -16.88
N GLU A 31 -7.05 5.12 -18.00
CA GLU A 31 -5.67 5.61 -18.08
C GLU A 31 -5.40 6.76 -17.10
N GLU A 32 -6.30 7.77 -17.09
CA GLU A 32 -6.23 8.92 -16.18
C GLU A 32 -6.26 8.49 -14.70
N GLY A 33 -7.20 7.62 -14.33
CA GLY A 33 -7.33 7.15 -12.95
C GLY A 33 -6.16 6.27 -12.51
N SER A 34 -5.62 5.45 -13.42
CA SER A 34 -4.44 4.62 -13.17
C SER A 34 -3.19 5.47 -12.94
N GLU A 35 -2.97 6.49 -13.78
CA GLU A 35 -1.83 7.42 -13.63
C GLU A 35 -1.92 8.21 -12.32
N TYR A 36 -3.12 8.69 -11.96
CA TYR A 36 -3.38 9.33 -10.67
C TYR A 36 -3.05 8.39 -9.51
N LEU A 37 -3.58 7.15 -9.53
CA LEU A 37 -3.38 6.19 -8.45
C LEU A 37 -1.90 5.83 -8.31
N SER A 38 -1.20 5.61 -9.41
CA SER A 38 0.23 5.31 -9.42
C SER A 38 1.04 6.44 -8.78
N GLY A 39 0.82 7.69 -9.23
CA GLY A 39 1.54 8.85 -8.67
C GLY A 39 1.24 9.08 -7.18
N ARG A 40 -0.01 8.81 -6.76
CA ARG A 40 -0.38 8.87 -5.34
C ARG A 40 0.35 7.81 -4.51
N LEU A 41 0.38 6.56 -4.96
CA LEU A 41 1.07 5.47 -4.28
C LEU A 41 2.58 5.72 -4.20
N GLU A 42 3.19 6.22 -5.27
CA GLU A 42 4.61 6.61 -5.27
C GLU A 42 4.88 7.70 -4.23
N SER A 43 4.06 8.76 -4.21
CA SER A 43 4.20 9.85 -3.23
C SER A 43 4.08 9.38 -1.78
N GLU A 44 3.10 8.53 -1.49
CA GLU A 44 2.91 7.98 -0.16
C GLU A 44 4.04 7.02 0.23
N SER A 45 4.49 6.17 -0.70
CA SER A 45 5.63 5.27 -0.46
C SER A 45 6.92 6.03 -0.18
N ALA A 46 7.18 7.13 -0.86
CA ALA A 46 8.34 7.99 -0.63
C ALA A 46 8.34 8.63 0.77
N ARG A 47 7.16 8.77 1.40
CA ARG A 47 6.99 9.29 2.77
C ARG A 47 6.97 8.19 3.83
N LEU A 48 7.00 6.92 3.42
CA LEU A 48 6.88 5.75 4.28
C LEU A 48 8.28 5.33 4.76
N ILE A 49 8.75 6.01 5.79
CA ILE A 49 10.02 5.67 6.47
C ILE A 49 9.78 4.57 7.52
N GLU A 50 10.84 3.84 7.86
CA GLU A 50 10.78 2.74 8.84
C GLU A 50 10.19 3.17 10.19
N GLU A 51 10.53 4.37 10.67
CA GLU A 51 9.98 4.95 11.91
C GLU A 51 8.46 5.09 11.84
N ARG A 52 7.93 5.61 10.72
CA ARG A 52 6.49 5.77 10.49
C ARG A 52 5.78 4.44 10.31
N ALA A 53 6.43 3.46 9.68
CA ALA A 53 5.90 2.12 9.57
C ALA A 53 5.77 1.44 10.96
N ARG A 54 6.69 1.72 11.89
CA ARG A 54 6.61 1.21 13.27
C ARG A 54 5.40 1.77 14.03
N GLU A 55 4.91 2.97 13.71
CA GLU A 55 3.70 3.54 14.33
C GLU A 55 2.42 2.75 14.01
N TRP A 56 2.42 1.97 12.93
CA TRP A 56 1.25 1.17 12.53
C TRP A 56 1.18 -0.20 13.20
N LEU A 57 2.24 -0.59 13.91
CA LEU A 57 2.31 -1.88 14.57
C LEU A 57 1.83 -1.76 16.01
N ASP A 58 0.86 -2.58 16.39
CA ASP A 58 0.42 -2.76 17.77
C ASP A 58 1.29 -3.77 18.54
N HIS A 59 2.27 -4.37 17.86
CA HIS A 59 3.19 -5.36 18.42
C HIS A 59 4.62 -5.16 17.88
N PRO A 60 5.66 -5.59 18.62
CA PRO A 60 7.02 -5.58 18.09
C PRO A 60 7.19 -6.56 16.92
N VAL A 61 8.05 -6.23 15.96
CA VAL A 61 8.44 -7.13 14.88
C VAL A 61 9.35 -8.23 15.44
N PRO A 62 9.08 -9.53 15.19
CA PRO A 62 9.93 -10.63 15.67
C PRO A 62 11.17 -10.81 14.78
N GLU A 63 12.02 -9.77 14.74
CA GLU A 63 13.18 -9.65 13.83
C GLU A 63 14.10 -10.88 13.87
N GLU A 64 14.45 -11.35 15.07
CA GLU A 64 15.33 -12.50 15.29
C GLU A 64 14.79 -13.77 14.63
N ARG A 65 13.54 -14.11 14.95
CA ARG A 65 12.85 -15.30 14.42
C ARG A 65 12.69 -15.24 12.90
N MET A 66 12.42 -14.05 12.37
CA MET A 66 12.34 -13.84 10.92
C MET A 66 13.70 -14.05 10.25
N ARG A 67 14.78 -13.48 10.82
CA ARG A 67 16.13 -13.64 10.29
C ARG A 67 16.58 -15.09 10.25
N GLU A 68 16.41 -15.83 11.35
CA GLU A 68 16.76 -17.26 11.42
C GLU A 68 16.04 -18.07 10.33
N ARG A 69 14.74 -17.81 10.15
CA ARG A 69 13.94 -18.46 9.11
C ARG A 69 14.45 -18.14 7.72
N PHE A 70 14.73 -16.87 7.41
CA PHE A 70 15.18 -16.48 6.08
C PHE A 70 16.55 -17.07 5.75
N ILE A 71 17.53 -16.93 6.65
CA ILE A 71 18.88 -17.47 6.45
C ILE A 71 18.83 -19.00 6.28
N GLY A 72 18.01 -19.70 7.07
CA GLY A 72 17.86 -21.16 6.94
C GLY A 72 17.25 -21.63 5.62
N GLN A 73 16.60 -20.74 4.87
CA GLN A 73 15.99 -21.05 3.56
C GLN A 73 16.88 -20.68 2.37
N ILE A 74 17.96 -19.91 2.59
CA ILE A 74 18.92 -19.60 1.54
C ILE A 74 19.72 -20.88 1.24
N LYS A 75 19.51 -21.46 0.05
CA LYS A 75 20.32 -22.59 -0.40
C LYS A 75 21.74 -22.09 -0.67
N PRO A 76 22.78 -22.72 -0.11
CA PRO A 76 24.14 -22.36 -0.45
C PRO A 76 24.38 -22.63 -1.94
N GLU A 77 24.94 -21.64 -2.65
CA GLU A 77 25.43 -21.85 -4.01
C GLU A 77 26.51 -22.94 -3.95
N LYS A 78 26.33 -24.00 -4.75
CA LYS A 78 27.37 -25.02 -4.90
C LYS A 78 28.55 -24.37 -5.63
N LYS A 79 29.66 -24.18 -4.92
CA LYS A 79 30.96 -23.87 -5.52
C LYS A 79 31.47 -25.03 -6.37
#